data_AF-A0A8T5SUG9-F1
#
_entry.id   AF-A0A8T5SUG9-F1
#
_cell.length_a   1.000
_cell.length_b   1.000
_cell.length_c   1.000
_cell.angle_alpha   90.00
_cell.angle_beta   90.00
_cell.angle_gamma   90.00
#
_symmetry.space_group_name_H-M   'P 1'
#
loop_
_entity.id
_entity.type
_entity.pdbx_description
1 polymer ?
#
loop_
_entity_poly.entity_id
_entity_poly.type
_entity_poly.pdbx_seq_one_letter_code
_entity_poly.pdbx_strand_id
1 'polypeptide(L)' 'MSEETVQRMADAFAMVFLLSQRFEYITNKVLEPDGLTTKQFLTIAVIERGFDPPPSISQVGDYLSTSHQ' A
#
# COMPACT_ATOMS: atom_id res chain seq x y z
N MET A 1 5.25 4.52 28.16
CA MET A 1 3.89 4.02 27.79
C MET A 1 3.59 2.83 28.68
N SER A 2 2.34 2.60 29.08
CA SER A 2 1.96 1.39 29.81
C SER A 2 1.98 0.16 28.90
N GLU A 3 2.17 -1.03 29.45
CA GLU A 3 2.09 -2.30 28.72
C GLU A 3 0.74 -2.46 28.01
N GLU A 4 -0.35 -2.05 28.67
CA GLU A 4 -1.68 -2.04 28.09
C GLU A 4 -1.78 -1.19 26.81
N THR A 5 -1.15 0.00 26.78
CA THR A 5 -1.13 0.85 25.59
C THR A 5 -0.37 0.19 24.45
N VAL A 6 0.77 -0.47 24.75
CA VAL A 6 1.55 -1.19 23.73
C VAL A 6 0.72 -2.33 23.14
N GLN A 7 0.02 -3.10 23.97
CA GLN A 7 -0.81 -4.21 23.51
C GLN A 7 -1.96 -3.73 22.62
N ARG A 8 -2.68 -2.69 23.03
CA ARG A 8 -3.76 -2.11 22.21
C ARG A 8 -3.27 -1.58 20.86
N MET A 9 -2.08 -0.98 20.82
CA MET A 9 -1.45 -0.56 19.57
C MET A 9 -1.14 -1.78 18.68
N ALA A 10 -0.55 -2.83 19.23
CA ALA A 10 -0.24 -4.05 18.49
C ALA A 10 -1.49 -4.70 17.89
N ASP A 11 -2.58 -4.78 18.67
CA ASP A 11 -3.86 -5.33 18.21
C ASP A 11 -4.44 -4.49 17.07
N ALA A 12 -4.38 -3.15 17.18
CA ALA A 12 -4.83 -2.26 16.13
C ALA A 12 -4.00 -2.44 14.84
N PHE A 13 -2.68 -2.52 14.94
CA PHE A 13 -1.81 -2.79 13.79
C PHE A 13 -2.09 -4.14 13.15
N ALA A 14 -2.30 -5.19 13.96
CA ALA A 14 -2.66 -6.51 13.46
C ALA A 14 -3.99 -6.48 12.68
N MET A 15 -5.00 -5.78 13.20
CA MET A 15 -6.29 -5.65 12.52
C MET A 15 -6.18 -4.86 11.20
N VAL A 16 -5.44 -3.75 11.21
CA VAL A 16 -5.18 -2.96 9.98
C VAL A 16 -4.42 -3.80 8.95
N PHE A 17 -3.43 -4.57 9.39
CA PHE A 17 -2.65 -5.45 8.52
C PHE A 17 -3.53 -6.53 7.88
N LEU A 18 -4.36 -7.23 8.66
CA LEU A 18 -5.28 -8.24 8.14
C LEU A 18 -6.30 -7.64 7.15
N LEU A 19 -6.82 -6.45 7.44
CA LEU A 19 -7.72 -5.75 6.54
C LEU A 19 -7.03 -5.39 5.22
N SER A 20 -5.79 -4.89 5.29
CA SER A 20 -4.96 -4.59 4.12
C SER A 20 -4.75 -5.83 3.24
N GLN A 21 -4.38 -6.97 3.83
CA GLN A 21 -4.24 -8.24 3.11
C GLN A 21 -5.54 -8.69 2.45
N ARG A 22 -6.67 -8.53 3.14
CA ARG A 22 -7.98 -8.90 2.60
C ARG A 22 -8.37 -8.03 1.41
N PHE A 23 -8.11 -6.72 1.49
CA PHE A 23 -8.34 -5.82 0.37
C PHE A 23 -7.43 -6.14 -0.80
N GLU A 24 -6.13 -6.33 -0.58
CA GLU A 24 -5.17 -6.70 -1.63
C GLU A 24 -5.61 -7.98 -2.37
N TYR A 25 -6.09 -8.99 -1.65
CA TYR A 25 -6.64 -10.20 -2.27
C TYR A 25 -7.84 -9.92 -3.17
N ILE A 26 -8.79 -9.10 -2.70
CA ILE A 26 -9.99 -8.76 -3.48
C ILE A 26 -9.60 -7.95 -4.71
N THR A 27 -8.76 -6.93 -4.56
CA THR A 27 -8.36 -6.05 -5.67
C THR A 27 -7.49 -6.77 -6.68
N ASN A 28 -6.61 -7.68 -6.26
CA ASN A 28 -5.86 -8.54 -7.19
C ASN A 28 -6.79 -9.35 -8.08
N LYS A 29 -7.88 -9.93 -7.54
CA LYS A 29 -8.86 -10.67 -8.35
C LYS A 29 -9.61 -9.78 -9.34
N VAL A 30 -9.89 -8.54 -8.95
CA VAL A 30 -10.58 -7.58 -9.83
C VAL A 30 -9.67 -7.12 -10.96
N LEU A 31 -8.36 -6.98 -10.70
CA LEU A 31 -7.36 -6.50 -11.65
C LEU A 31 -6.72 -7.61 -12.51
N GLU A 32 -6.93 -8.88 -12.15
CA GLU A 32 -6.41 -10.04 -12.88
C GLU A 32 -6.76 -10.03 -14.38
N PRO A 33 -7.99 -9.68 -14.83
CA PRO A 33 -8.31 -9.58 -16.26
C PRO A 33 -7.48 -8.55 -17.02
N ASP A 34 -7.01 -7.50 -16.32
CA ASP A 34 -6.15 -6.45 -16.88
C ASP A 34 -4.66 -6.81 -16.78
N GLY A 35 -4.32 -7.99 -16.25
CA GLY A 35 -2.95 -8.44 -16.04
C GLY A 35 -2.20 -7.62 -14.97
N LEU A 36 -2.94 -6.99 -14.05
CA LEU A 36 -2.38 -6.10 -13.03
C LEU A 36 -2.54 -6.67 -11.62
N THR A 37 -1.57 -6.34 -10.77
CA THR A 37 -1.68 -6.48 -9.32
C THR A 37 -2.12 -5.16 -8.69
N THR A 38 -2.67 -5.25 -7.48
CA THR A 38 -3.03 -4.10 -6.64
C THR A 38 -1.87 -3.12 -6.48
N LYS A 39 -0.65 -3.64 -6.25
CA LYS A 39 0.55 -2.82 -6.08
C LYS A 39 0.90 -2.07 -7.36
N GLN A 40 0.89 -2.74 -8.51
CA GLN A 40 1.12 -2.10 -9.80
C GLN A 40 0.06 -1.03 -10.10
N PHE A 41 -1.20 -1.31 -9.81
CA PHE A 41 -2.28 -0.34 -9.97
C PHE A 41 -2.08 0.90 -9.09
N LEU A 42 -1.72 0.73 -7.81
CA LEU A 42 -1.42 1.84 -6.91
C LEU A 42 -0.20 2.66 -7.38
N THR A 43 0.83 2.00 -7.90
CA THR A 43 1.98 2.68 -8.52
C THR A 43 1.56 3.56 -9.69
N ILE A 44 0.75 3.04 -10.61
CA ILE A 44 0.23 3.82 -11.74
C ILE A 44 -0.60 5.01 -11.23
N ALA A 45 -1.48 4.79 -10.24
CA ALA A 45 -2.30 5.85 -9.67
C ALA A 45 -1.46 6.98 -9.04
N VAL A 46 -0.35 6.65 -8.37
CA VAL A 46 0.57 7.64 -7.80
C VAL A 46 1.31 8.42 -8.89
N ILE A 47 1.77 7.75 -9.94
CA ILE A 47 2.41 8.41 -11.09
C ILE A 47 1.45 9.42 -11.73
N GLU A 48 0.19 9.04 -11.93
CA GLU A 48 -0.82 9.87 -12.61
C GLU A 48 -1.38 11.01 -11.76
N ARG A 49 -1.43 10.88 -10.43
CA ARG A 49 -2.09 11.86 -9.54
C ARG A 49 -1.17 12.62 -8.60
N GLY A 50 0.04 12.13 -8.36
CA GLY A 50 0.93 12.65 -7.33
C GLY A 50 1.94 13.70 -7.82
N PHE A 51 2.13 13.84 -9.14
CA PHE A 51 3.30 14.53 -9.67
C PHE A 51 3.02 15.24 -11.01
N ASP A 52 3.46 16.49 -11.09
CA ASP A 52 3.67 17.25 -12.33
C ASP A 52 5.00 18.01 -12.17
N PRO A 53 6.11 17.66 -12.88
CA PRO A 53 6.27 16.70 -13.98
C PRO A 53 6.33 15.20 -13.54
N PRO A 54 6.39 14.22 -14.47
CA PRO A 54 6.42 12.79 -14.13
C PRO A 54 7.49 12.43 -13.09
N PRO A 55 7.18 11.62 -12.07
CA PRO A 55 8.09 11.33 -10.98
C PRO A 55 9.20 10.37 -11.40
N SER A 56 10.34 10.46 -10.72
CA SER A 56 11.33 9.38 -10.70
C SER A 56 10.81 8.16 -9.92
N ILE A 57 11.34 6.98 -10.22
CA ILE A 57 10.99 5.72 -9.52
C ILE A 57 11.22 5.85 -8.00
N SER A 58 12.29 6.53 -7.58
CA SER A 58 12.57 6.76 -6.16
C SER A 58 11.48 7.57 -5.47
N GLN A 59 10.98 8.63 -6.11
CA GLN A 59 9.89 9.46 -5.56
C GLN A 59 8.58 8.70 -5.42
N VAL A 60 8.31 7.76 -6.34
CA VAL A 60 7.14 6.87 -6.24
C VAL A 60 7.28 5.92 -5.05
N GLY A 61 8.46 5.34 -4.85
CA GLY A 61 8.75 4.49 -3.68
C GLY A 61 8.59 5.23 -2.36
N ASP A 62 9.13 6.45 -2.27
CA ASP A 62 8.99 7.32 -1.10
C ASP A 62 7.52 7.63 -0.80
N TYR A 63 6.75 8.00 -1.84
CA TYR A 63 5.32 8.32 -1.69
C TYR A 63 4.50 7.11 -1.22
N LEU A 64 4.79 5.92 -1.74
CA LEU A 64 4.14 4.69 -1.33
C LEU A 64 4.66 4.13 0.00
N SER A 65 5.68 4.76 0.61
CA SER A 65 6.37 4.27 1.80
C SER A 65 6.87 2.82 1.63
N THR A 66 7.34 2.48 0.42
CA THR A 66 7.88 1.16 0.09
C THR A 66 9.40 1.21 -0.02
N SER A 67 10.03 0.04 0.05
CA SER A 67 11.46 -0.11 -0.25
C SER A 67 11.77 0.37 -1.68
N HIS A 68 13.01 0.83 -1.91
CA HIS A 68 13.56 1.14 -3.23
C HIS A 68 13.96 -0.10 -4.06
N GLN A 69 13.76 -1.31 -3.51
CA GLN A 69 14.11 -2.57 -4.16
C GLN A 69 13.10 -3.00 -5.23
#